data_AF-A0A383ART6-F1
#
_entry.id   AF-A0A383ART6-F1
#
_cell.length_a   1.000
_cell.length_b   1.000
_cell.length_c   1.000
_cell.angle_alpha   90.00
_cell.angle_beta   90.00
_cell.angle_gamma   90.00
#
_symmetry.space_group_name_H-M   'P 1'
#
loop_
_entity.id
_entity.type
_entity.pdbx_description
1 polymer ?
#
loop_
_entity_poly.entity_id
_entity_poly.type
_entity_poly.pdbx_seq_one_letter_code
_entity_poly.pdbx_strand_id
1 'polypeptide(L)' 'LIMSFFGNFISRKHEFEADEFAKNTIGSAEYLIDGLKKLTVTNLGNLTPHPLTVWLHYSHPPVLQRIKVLNKNDQN' A
#
# COMPACT_ATOMS: atom_id res chain seq x y z
N LEU A 1 17.59 15.51 -3.22
CA LEU A 1 17.48 14.72 -1.97
C LEU A 1 16.25 15.11 -1.14
N ILE A 2 16.15 16.33 -0.60
CA ILE A 2 14.98 16.76 0.22
C ILE A 2 13.63 16.62 -0.51
N MET A 3 13.56 17.01 -1.79
CA MET A 3 12.35 16.89 -2.60
C MET A 3 11.85 15.43 -2.74
N SER A 4 12.77 14.46 -2.74
CA SER A 4 12.41 13.04 -2.86
C SER A 4 11.76 12.50 -1.59
N PHE A 5 12.17 12.98 -0.40
CA PHE A 5 11.55 12.58 0.86
C PHE A 5 10.10 13.10 0.99
N PHE A 6 9.88 14.37 0.64
CA PHE A 6 8.53 14.95 0.61
C PHE A 6 7.65 14.27 -0.46
N GLY A 7 8.22 14.01 -1.65
CA GLY A 7 7.53 13.28 -2.71
C GLY A 7 7.11 11.87 -2.28
N ASN A 8 8.00 11.11 -1.65
CA ASN A 8 7.69 9.78 -1.12
C ASN A 8 6.62 9.82 -0.03
N PHE A 9 6.59 10.85 0.81
CA PHE A 9 5.54 11.01 1.82
C PHE A 9 4.16 11.27 1.19
N ILE A 10 4.09 12.19 0.23
CA ILE A 10 2.85 12.49 -0.52
C ILE A 10 2.39 11.26 -1.30
N SER A 11 3.31 10.58 -1.97
CA SER A 11 3.04 9.35 -2.72
C SER A 11 2.43 8.28 -1.83
N ARG A 12 2.98 8.05 -0.63
CA ARG A 12 2.40 7.09 0.33
C ARG A 12 0.99 7.46 0.77
N LYS A 13 0.69 8.75 0.92
CA LYS A 13 -0.68 9.21 1.24
C LYS A 13 -1.64 8.93 0.08
N HIS A 14 -1.24 9.26 -1.15
CA HIS A 14 -2.05 9.01 -2.34
C HIS A 14 -2.33 7.52 -2.57
N GLU A 15 -1.39 6.62 -2.23
CA GLU A 15 -1.63 5.17 -2.30
C GLU A 15 -2.79 4.74 -1.39
N PHE A 16 -2.89 5.28 -0.17
CA PHE A 16 -4.00 4.96 0.73
C PHE A 16 -5.33 5.57 0.26
N GLU A 17 -5.31 6.79 -0.27
CA GLU A 17 -6.49 7.43 -0.86
C GLU A 17 -6.99 6.66 -2.09
N ALA A 18 -6.07 6.15 -2.91
CA ALA A 18 -6.41 5.32 -4.06
C ALA A 18 -6.99 3.96 -3.65
N ASP A 19 -6.42 3.32 -2.62
CA ASP A 19 -6.95 2.08 -2.04
C ASP A 19 -8.37 2.26 -1.51
N GLU A 20 -8.64 3.36 -0.81
CA GLU A 20 -9.97 3.72 -0.33
C GLU A 20 -10.95 4.00 -1.47
N PHE A 21 -10.52 4.76 -2.49
CA PHE A 21 -11.32 5.03 -3.67
C PHE A 21 -11.72 3.75 -4.42
N ALA A 22 -10.77 2.84 -4.62
CA ALA A 22 -11.02 1.56 -5.28
C ALA A 22 -12.00 0.69 -4.48
N LYS A 23 -11.81 0.59 -3.16
CA LYS A 23 -12.74 -0.09 -2.26
C LYS A 23 -14.16 0.48 -2.38
N ASN A 24 -14.29 1.80 -2.28
CA ASN A 24 -15.60 2.48 -2.30
C ASN A 24 -16.30 2.34 -3.66
N THR A 25 -15.54 2.33 -4.75
CA THR A 25 -16.07 2.19 -6.11
C THR A 25 -16.55 0.77 -6.41
N ILE A 26 -15.82 -0.24 -5.93
CA ILE A 26 -16.15 -1.67 -6.14
C ILE A 26 -17.14 -2.17 -5.08
N GLY A 27 -17.21 -1.51 -3.93
CA GLY A 27 -18.04 -1.91 -2.78
C GLY A 27 -17.45 -3.06 -1.96
N SER A 28 -16.20 -3.45 -2.22
CA SER A 28 -15.48 -4.50 -1.48
C SER A 28 -13.97 -4.30 -1.57
N ALA A 29 -13.26 -4.49 -0.46
CA ALA A 29 -11.80 -4.50 -0.43
C ALA A 29 -11.17 -5.82 -0.93
N GLU A 30 -11.96 -6.89 -1.04
CA GLU A 30 -11.46 -8.26 -1.23
C GLU A 30 -10.67 -8.42 -2.54
N TYR A 31 -11.21 -7.92 -3.65
CA TYR A 31 -10.57 -8.00 -4.97
C TYR A 31 -9.23 -7.26 -5.02
N LEU A 32 -9.16 -6.10 -4.37
CA LEU A 32 -7.92 -5.34 -4.28
C LEU A 32 -6.88 -6.06 -3.42
N ILE A 33 -7.29 -6.63 -2.28
CA ILE A 33 -6.41 -7.43 -1.42
C ILE A 33 -5.86 -8.65 -2.16
N ASP A 34 -6.70 -9.36 -2.92
CA ASP A 34 -6.28 -10.51 -3.71
C ASP A 34 -5.30 -10.11 -4.82
N GLY A 35 -5.57 -9.02 -5.54
CA GLY A 35 -4.65 -8.44 -6.52
C GLY A 35 -3.29 -8.08 -5.92
N LEU A 36 -3.28 -7.40 -4.77
CA LEU A 36 -2.06 -7.06 -4.04
C LEU A 36 -1.25 -8.31 -3.64
N LYS A 37 -1.92 -9.36 -3.14
CA LYS A 37 -1.28 -10.64 -2.80
C LYS A 37 -0.66 -11.29 -4.03
N LYS A 38 -1.42 -11.41 -5.12
CA LYS A 38 -0.96 -12.01 -6.38
C LYS A 38 0.24 -11.27 -6.95
N LEU A 39 0.18 -9.93 -7.03
CA LEU A 39 1.30 -9.12 -7.50
C LEU A 39 2.54 -9.29 -6.62
N THR A 40 2.36 -9.40 -5.31
CA THR A 40 3.48 -9.61 -4.38
C THR A 40 4.14 -10.97 -4.59
N VAL A 41 3.35 -12.03 -4.75
CA VAL A 41 3.87 -13.38 -5.04
C VAL A 41 4.58 -13.42 -6.38
N THR A 42 3.95 -12.89 -7.44
CA THR A 42 4.50 -12.89 -8.81
C THR A 42 5.83 -12.13 -8.89
N ASN A 43 5.98 -11.04 -8.14
CA ASN A 43 7.20 -10.22 -8.15
C ASN A 43 8.20 -10.60 -7.05
N LEU A 44 7.98 -11.69 -6.32
CA LEU A 44 8.81 -12.10 -5.16
C LEU A 44 9.03 -10.95 -4.16
N GLY A 45 7.98 -10.15 -3.95
CA GLY A 45 8.04 -8.94 -3.14
C GLY A 45 8.37 -9.24 -1.69
N ASN A 46 9.27 -8.44 -1.10
CA ASN A 46 9.59 -8.56 0.31
C ASN A 46 8.41 -8.08 1.17
N LEU A 47 7.82 -9.01 1.93
CA LEU A 47 6.69 -8.73 2.80
C LEU A 47 7.09 -8.01 4.10
N THR A 48 8.34 -8.13 4.52
CA THR A 48 8.85 -7.56 5.78
C THR A 48 10.14 -6.77 5.53
N PRO A 49 10.10 -5.71 4.70
CA PRO A 49 11.25 -4.86 4.48
C PRO A 49 11.62 -4.12 5.77
N HIS A 50 12.92 -3.91 5.98
CA HIS A 50 13.39 -3.19 7.16
C HIS A 50 12.84 -1.74 7.16
N PRO A 51 12.35 -1.20 8.30
CA PRO A 51 11.69 0.10 8.34
C PRO A 51 12.51 1.26 7.75
N LEU A 52 13.82 1.25 7.99
CA LEU A 52 14.72 2.28 7.45
C LEU A 52 14.80 2.23 5.92
N THR A 53 14.78 1.03 5.32
CA THR A 53 14.79 0.84 3.86
C THR A 53 13.50 1.35 3.23
N VAL A 54 12.36 1.09 3.88
CA VAL A 54 11.05 1.60 3.45
C VAL A 54 11.05 3.13 3.49
N TRP A 55 11.54 3.71 4.58
CA TRP A 55 11.55 5.16 4.75
C TRP A 55 12.45 5.87 3.73
N LEU A 56 13.63 5.30 3.45
CA LEU A 56 14.62 5.89 2.55
C LEU A 56 14.29 5.70 1.07
N HIS A 57 13.82 4.52 0.67
CA HIS A 57 13.81 4.13 -0.74
C HIS A 57 12.42 3.78 -1.30
N TYR A 58 11.42 3.50 -0.47
CA TYR A 58 10.12 3.08 -0.99
C TYR A 58 9.21 4.29 -1.20
N SER A 59 8.77 4.47 -2.45
CA SER A 59 7.77 5.46 -2.85
C SER A 59 6.36 5.16 -2.33
N HIS A 60 6.11 3.91 -1.93
CA HIS A 60 4.81 3.37 -1.56
C HIS A 60 4.93 2.56 -0.26
N PRO A 61 3.86 2.46 0.54
CA PRO A 61 3.88 1.72 1.79
C PRO A 61 3.99 0.20 1.51
N PRO A 62 4.59 -0.58 2.43
CA PRO A 62 4.62 -2.04 2.32
C PRO A 62 3.21 -2.63 2.14
N VAL A 63 3.12 -3.66 1.31
CA VAL A 63 1.83 -4.28 0.95
C VAL A 63 1.05 -4.77 2.19
N LEU A 64 1.74 -5.31 3.20
CA LEU A 64 1.10 -5.70 4.46
C LEU A 64 0.40 -4.53 5.17
N GLN A 65 0.94 -3.31 5.10
CA GLN A 65 0.31 -2.14 5.68
C GLN A 65 -0.98 -1.77 4.93
N ARG A 66 -0.95 -1.82 3.59
CA ARG A 66 -2.13 -1.57 2.74
C ARG A 66 -3.25 -2.56 3.02
N ILE A 67 -2.92 -3.86 3.03
CA ILE A 67 -3.89 -4.94 3.34
C ILE A 67 -4.50 -4.74 4.74
N LYS A 68 -3.70 -4.34 5.73
CA LYS A 68 -4.19 -4.08 7.09
C LYS A 68 -5.19 -2.92 7.14
N VAL A 69 -4.91 -1.82 6.42
CA VAL A 69 -5.83 -0.67 6.34
C VAL A 69 -7.12 -1.05 5.63
N LEU A 70 -7.01 -1.75 4.49
CA LEU A 70 -8.17 -2.24 3.73
C LEU A 70 -9.07 -3.15 4.58
N ASN A 71 -8.51 -4.14 5.27
CA ASN A 71 -9.27 -5.04 6.16
C ASN A 71 -9.94 -4.29 7.33
N LYS A 72 -9.26 -3.30 7.92
CA LYS A 72 -9.85 -2.49 9.00
C LYS A 72 -11.05 -1.68 8.52
N ASN A 73 -10.99 -1.17 7.30
CA ASN A 73 -12.00 -0.29 6.73
C ASN A 73 -13.17 -1.05 6.07
N ASP A 74 -13.07 -2.37 5.90
CA ASP A 74 -14.11 -3.24 5.31
C ASP A 74 -15.03 -3.84 6.39
N GLN A 75 -14.58 -3.88 7.65
CA GLN A 75 -15.32 -4.41 8.82
C GLN A 75 -16.22 -3.35 9.51
N ASN A 76 -16.45 -2.20 8.87
CA ASN A 76 -17.29 -1.10 9.37
C ASN A 76 -18.55 -0.93 8.53
#